data_AF-A0A126Z8X3-F1
#
_entry.id   AF-A0A126Z8X3-F1
#
_cell.length_a   1.000
_cell.length_b   1.000
_cell.length_c   1.000
_cell.angle_alpha   90.00
_cell.angle_beta   90.00
_cell.angle_gamma   90.00
#
_symmetry.space_group_name_H-M   'P 1'
#
loop_
_entity.id
_entity.type
_entity.pdbx_description
1 polymer ?
#
loop_
_entity_poly.entity_id
_entity_poly.type
_entity_poly.pdbx_seq_one_letter_code
_entity_poly.pdbx_strand_id
1 'polypeptide(L)'
;MTTYSNPVIRGISPDPSIVRVGEDYYLANSTMNHLPGITISHSRDLIHWHPIGGAVTRPAQYRPDGRLGPIVQAVLDMTTGQLGRFRQLTPNYGGFESNDIEAPHLYHIDDW
;
A
#
# COMPACT_ATOMS: atom_id res chain seq x y z
N MET A 1 -1.98 -27.89 -16.78
CA MET A 1 -2.09 -26.46 -17.11
C MET A 1 -2.51 -25.76 -15.84
N THR A 2 -1.65 -24.95 -15.22
CA THR A 2 -2.02 -24.23 -13.99
C THR A 2 -2.95 -23.09 -14.38
N THR A 3 -4.22 -23.20 -14.02
CA THR A 3 -5.23 -22.17 -14.32
C THR A 3 -5.41 -21.28 -13.11
N TYR A 4 -5.40 -19.97 -13.30
CA TYR A 4 -5.77 -18.99 -12.28
C TYR A 4 -7.13 -18.37 -12.61
N SER A 5 -7.76 -17.72 -11.64
CA SER A 5 -9.04 -17.04 -11.82
C SER A 5 -8.95 -15.62 -11.30
N ASN A 6 -9.42 -14.67 -12.09
CA ASN A 6 -9.54 -13.29 -11.67
C ASN A 6 -10.85 -13.02 -10.91
N PRO A 7 -10.85 -11.99 -10.04
CA PRO A 7 -9.66 -11.27 -9.57
C PRO A 7 -8.84 -12.13 -8.57
N VAL A 8 -7.51 -11.99 -8.61
CA VAL A 8 -6.59 -12.72 -7.70
C VAL A 8 -6.70 -12.26 -6.25
N ILE A 9 -7.21 -11.06 -6.01
CA ILE A 9 -7.63 -10.55 -4.70
C ILE A 9 -9.07 -10.05 -4.84
N ARG A 10 -9.98 -10.57 -4.02
CA ARG A 10 -11.42 -10.21 -4.02
C ARG A 10 -11.73 -9.26 -2.88
N GLY A 11 -12.78 -8.45 -3.05
CA GLY A 11 -13.27 -7.52 -2.02
C GLY A 11 -12.82 -6.08 -2.26
N ILE A 12 -12.62 -5.33 -1.17
CA ILE A 12 -12.17 -3.93 -1.22
C ILE A 12 -10.64 -3.92 -1.34
N SER A 13 -10.16 -4.07 -2.57
CA SER A 13 -8.73 -4.07 -2.91
C SER A 13 -8.44 -3.16 -4.12
N PRO A 14 -8.77 -1.85 -4.02
CA PRO A 14 -8.48 -0.88 -5.06
C PRO A 14 -6.98 -0.55 -5.14
N ASP A 15 -6.59 0.09 -6.24
CA ASP A 15 -5.26 0.68 -6.47
C ASP A 15 -4.08 -0.24 -6.10
N PRO A 16 -4.00 -1.46 -6.69
CA PRO A 16 -2.91 -2.38 -6.38
C PRO A 16 -1.56 -1.80 -6.81
N SER A 17 -0.65 -1.60 -5.85
CA SER A 17 0.75 -1.27 -6.09
C SER A 17 1.64 -2.42 -5.63
N ILE A 18 2.48 -2.94 -6.54
CA ILE A 18 3.23 -4.20 -6.33
C ILE A 18 4.73 -3.98 -6.43
N VAL A 19 5.49 -4.68 -5.58
CA VAL A 19 6.96 -4.76 -5.61
C VAL A 19 7.42 -6.21 -5.42
N ARG A 20 8.56 -6.57 -6.01
CA ARG A 20 9.24 -7.85 -5.78
C ARG A 20 10.51 -7.61 -4.95
N VAL A 21 10.76 -8.48 -3.98
CA VAL A 21 11.98 -8.51 -3.17
C VAL A 21 12.48 -9.96 -3.13
N GLY A 22 13.54 -10.27 -3.87
CA GLY A 22 14.01 -11.66 -4.02
C GLY A 22 12.93 -12.54 -4.64
N GLU A 23 12.47 -13.57 -3.94
CA GLU A 23 11.43 -14.51 -4.40
C GLU A 23 10.01 -14.13 -3.93
N ASP A 24 9.88 -13.02 -3.21
CA ASP A 24 8.65 -12.61 -2.55
C ASP A 24 8.04 -11.38 -3.24
N TYR A 25 6.72 -11.38 -3.41
CA TYR A 25 5.94 -10.28 -3.94
C TYR A 25 5.08 -9.66 -2.85
N TYR A 26 4.96 -8.34 -2.87
CA TYR A 26 4.14 -7.59 -1.93
C TYR A 26 3.24 -6.63 -2.69
N LEU A 27 1.98 -6.55 -2.29
CA LEU A 27 0.95 -5.74 -2.90
C LEU A 27 0.29 -4.87 -1.85
N ALA A 28 0.28 -3.56 -2.08
CA ALA A 28 -0.43 -2.57 -1.29
C ALA A 28 -1.75 -2.20 -1.97
N ASN A 29 -2.84 -2.09 -1.20
CA ASN A 29 -4.13 -1.59 -1.65
C ASN A 29 -4.61 -0.41 -0.80
N SER A 30 -5.28 0.56 -1.43
CA SER A 30 -5.95 1.65 -0.72
C SER A 30 -7.04 1.10 0.19
N THR A 31 -7.19 1.71 1.37
CA THR A 31 -8.24 1.36 2.35
C THR A 31 -9.18 2.54 2.61
N MET A 32 -8.88 3.69 2.00
CA MET A 32 -9.53 4.97 2.27
C MET A 32 -9.60 5.21 3.78
N ASN A 33 -10.78 5.51 4.31
CA ASN A 33 -10.98 5.88 5.72
C ASN A 33 -10.92 4.71 6.72
N HIS A 34 -10.47 3.51 6.33
CA HIS A 34 -10.37 2.35 7.22
C HIS A 34 -8.98 2.21 7.84
N LEU A 35 -8.95 1.77 9.11
CA LEU A 35 -7.76 1.32 9.81
C LEU A 35 -7.89 -0.17 10.19
N PRO A 36 -6.80 -0.97 10.18
CA PRO A 36 -5.46 -0.64 9.69
C PRO A 36 -5.48 -0.22 8.21
N GLY A 37 -4.81 0.89 7.91
CA GLY A 37 -4.83 1.51 6.59
C GLY A 37 -3.70 1.00 5.70
N ILE A 38 -3.92 1.05 4.38
CA ILE A 38 -3.02 0.50 3.36
C ILE A 38 -2.72 -0.98 3.62
N THR A 39 -3.60 -1.87 3.13
CA THR A 39 -3.43 -3.32 3.31
C THR A 39 -2.22 -3.80 2.51
N ILE A 40 -1.30 -4.51 3.17
CA ILE A 40 -0.16 -5.17 2.53
C ILE A 40 -0.45 -6.67 2.45
N SER A 41 -0.36 -7.23 1.26
CA SER A 41 -0.49 -8.66 0.99
C SER A 41 0.81 -9.23 0.44
N HIS A 42 1.11 -10.48 0.76
CA HIS A 42 2.30 -11.22 0.30
C HIS A 42 1.91 -12.38 -0.62
N SER A 43 2.76 -12.67 -1.61
CA SER A 43 2.66 -13.82 -2.50
C SER A 43 4.04 -14.29 -2.96
N ARG A 44 4.14 -15.53 -3.44
CA ARG A 44 5.31 -16.06 -4.17
C ARG A 44 5.01 -16.44 -5.62
N ASP A 45 3.74 -16.41 -6.01
CA ASP A 45 3.29 -16.91 -7.31
C ASP A 45 2.36 -15.94 -8.05
N LEU A 46 2.16 -14.73 -7.52
CA LEU A 46 1.27 -13.68 -8.04
C LEU A 46 -0.21 -14.05 -8.09
N ILE A 47 -0.58 -15.25 -7.64
CA ILE A 47 -1.95 -15.79 -7.71
C ILE A 47 -2.55 -15.87 -6.32
N HIS A 48 -1.82 -16.43 -5.36
CA HIS A 48 -2.27 -16.61 -3.98
C HIS A 48 -1.68 -15.51 -3.11
N TRP A 49 -2.55 -14.62 -2.64
CA TRP A 49 -2.18 -13.45 -1.84
C TRP A 49 -2.71 -13.58 -0.41
N HIS A 50 -1.83 -13.32 0.56
CA HIS A 50 -2.18 -13.37 1.98
C HIS A 50 -1.93 -12.00 2.61
N PRO A 51 -2.95 -11.35 3.21
CA PRO A 51 -2.75 -10.12 3.95
C PRO A 51 -1.78 -10.34 5.13
N ILE A 52 -0.77 -9.48 5.24
CA ILE A 52 0.24 -9.53 6.31
C ILE A 52 0.16 -8.35 7.29
N GLY A 53 -0.69 -7.36 7.00
CA GLY A 53 -0.95 -6.23 7.89
C GLY A 53 -1.38 -4.97 7.15
N GLY A 54 -1.54 -3.88 7.90
CA GLY A 54 -1.74 -2.54 7.34
C GLY A 54 -0.54 -1.65 7.64
N ALA A 55 -0.11 -0.84 6.68
CA ALA A 55 1.03 0.08 6.85
C ALA A 55 0.71 1.24 7.82
N VAL A 56 -0.57 1.60 7.96
CA VAL A 56 -1.06 2.65 8.85
C VAL A 56 -1.84 2.01 10.00
N THR A 57 -1.20 1.86 11.17
CA THR A 57 -1.80 1.14 12.31
C THR A 57 -2.27 2.04 13.45
N ARG A 58 -1.93 3.34 13.41
CA ARG A 58 -2.26 4.29 14.49
C ARG A 58 -3.01 5.51 13.95
N PRO A 59 -4.01 6.03 14.69
CA PRO A 59 -4.69 7.26 14.31
C PRO A 59 -3.75 8.44 14.08
N ALA A 60 -2.62 8.56 14.79
CA ALA A 60 -1.66 9.66 14.58
C ALA A 60 -0.93 9.64 13.22
N GLN A 61 -0.95 8.50 12.53
CA GLN A 61 -0.42 8.35 11.17
C GLN A 61 -1.45 8.75 10.11
N TYR A 62 -2.66 9.08 10.54
CA TYR A 62 -3.85 9.37 9.77
C TYR A 62 -4.46 10.71 10.27
N ARG A 63 -5.24 11.40 9.45
CA ARG A 63 -6.05 12.55 9.88
C ARG A 63 -7.54 12.22 9.77
N PRO A 64 -8.20 11.81 10.87
CA PRO A 64 -9.62 11.47 10.88
C PRO A 64 -10.57 12.69 10.87
N ASP A 65 -10.05 13.91 10.91
CA ASP A 65 -10.86 15.12 11.12
C ASP A 65 -11.51 15.68 9.84
N GLY A 66 -11.37 14.99 8.71
CA GLY A 66 -11.96 15.37 7.42
C GLY A 66 -11.38 16.66 6.83
N ARG A 67 -10.31 17.20 7.41
CA ARG A 67 -9.61 18.38 6.87
C ARG A 67 -8.58 17.95 5.85
N LEU A 68 -8.39 18.78 4.82
CA LEU A 68 -7.33 18.57 3.84
C LEU A 68 -5.97 18.50 4.54
N GLY A 69 -5.28 17.39 4.34
CA GLY A 69 -3.94 17.14 4.85
C GLY A 69 -2.93 17.14 3.71
N PRO A 70 -1.65 17.42 3.98
CA PRO A 70 -0.64 17.36 2.93
C PRO A 70 -0.58 15.99 2.25
N ILE A 71 -0.25 15.98 0.96
CA ILE A 71 0.17 14.74 0.29
C ILE A 71 1.52 14.36 0.90
N VAL A 72 1.61 13.12 1.38
CA VAL A 72 2.81 12.59 2.02
C VAL A 72 3.32 11.38 1.26
N GLN A 73 4.64 11.20 1.28
CA GLN A 73 5.32 9.99 0.86
C GLN A 73 5.88 9.29 2.09
N ALA A 74 5.73 7.97 2.17
CA ALA A 74 6.50 7.16 3.10
C ALA A 74 7.06 5.94 2.36
N VAL A 75 8.18 5.43 2.86
CA VAL A 75 8.80 4.20 2.37
C VAL A 75 8.24 3.06 3.19
N LEU A 76 7.67 2.04 2.55
CA LEU A 76 7.36 0.78 3.22
C LEU A 76 8.65 -0.04 3.32
N ASP A 77 9.05 -0.39 4.54
CA ASP A 77 10.12 -1.35 4.77
C ASP A 77 9.58 -2.75 4.44
N MET A 78 10.11 -3.34 3.37
CA MET A 78 9.61 -4.62 2.85
C MET A 78 10.05 -5.82 3.71
N THR A 79 11.05 -5.66 4.57
CA THR A 79 11.50 -6.70 5.49
C THR A 79 10.58 -6.79 6.71
N THR A 80 10.07 -5.66 7.17
CA THR A 80 9.30 -5.55 8.41
C THR A 80 7.81 -5.26 8.20
N GLY A 81 7.40 -4.88 6.99
CA GLY A 81 6.05 -4.41 6.68
C GLY A 81 5.71 -3.06 7.33
N GLN A 82 6.70 -2.34 7.86
CA GLN A 82 6.49 -1.10 8.58
C GLN A 82 6.62 0.11 7.65
N LEU A 83 5.69 1.03 7.77
CA LEU A 83 5.77 2.30 7.07
C LEU A 83 6.77 3.22 7.77
N GLY A 84 7.75 3.70 7.00
CA GLY A 84 8.71 4.70 7.42
C GLY A 84 8.07 6.07 7.67
N ARG A 85 8.92 7.06 7.96
CA ARG A 85 8.45 8.42 8.25
C ARG A 85 7.72 9.03 7.05
N PHE A 86 6.55 9.61 7.30
CA PHE A 86 5.87 10.45 6.32
C PHE A 86 6.65 11.73 6.03
N ARG A 87 7.01 11.93 4.77
CA ARG A 87 7.56 13.16 4.21
C ARG A 87 6.47 13.90 3.45
N GLN A 88 6.15 15.10 3.89
CA GLN A 88 5.25 15.99 3.16
C GLN A 88 5.85 16.37 1.81
N LEU A 89 5.07 16.17 0.74
CA LEU A 89 5.41 16.56 -0.63
C LEU A 89 4.80 17.92 -0.99
N THR A 90 3.60 18.21 -0.49
CA THR A 90 2.88 19.45 -0.80
C THR A 90 2.75 20.34 0.44
N PRO A 91 3.56 21.41 0.59
CA PRO A 91 3.46 22.34 1.72
C PRO A 91 2.13 23.10 1.75
N ASN A 92 1.56 23.40 0.57
CA ASN A 92 0.44 24.34 0.41
C ASN A 92 -0.80 23.73 -0.26
N TYR A 93 -0.82 22.41 -0.48
CA TYR A 93 -1.93 21.70 -1.11
C TYR A 93 -2.28 20.49 -0.26
N GLY A 94 -3.58 20.24 -0.06
CA GLY A 94 -4.04 19.10 0.70
C GLY A 94 -5.00 18.21 -0.08
N GLY A 95 -4.88 16.91 0.15
CA GLY A 95 -5.75 15.87 -0.41
C GLY A 95 -6.98 15.61 0.45
N PHE A 96 -8.04 15.10 -0.17
CA PHE A 96 -9.30 14.72 0.48
C PHE A 96 -9.26 13.34 1.11
N GLU A 97 -8.41 12.44 0.60
CA GLU A 97 -8.39 11.03 0.99
C GLU A 97 -7.12 10.65 1.75
N SER A 98 -7.33 9.89 2.80
CA SER A 98 -6.29 9.37 3.68
C SER A 98 -6.19 7.87 3.47
N ASN A 99 -5.00 7.33 3.28
CA ASN A 99 -4.78 5.92 2.88
C ASN A 99 -5.27 5.58 1.47
N ASP A 100 -5.34 6.60 0.61
CA ASP A 100 -5.45 6.44 -0.83
C ASP A 100 -4.05 6.36 -1.45
N ILE A 101 -3.85 5.41 -2.37
CA ILE A 101 -2.60 5.18 -3.10
C ILE A 101 -2.79 5.67 -4.54
N GLU A 102 -2.42 6.92 -4.75
CA GLU A 102 -2.46 7.58 -6.06
C GLU A 102 -1.18 7.26 -6.84
N ALA A 103 -1.14 6.07 -7.43
CA ALA A 103 -0.35 5.64 -8.60
C ALA A 103 0.29 4.25 -8.43
N PRO A 104 0.31 3.43 -9.50
CA PRO A 104 1.06 2.19 -9.51
C PRO A 104 2.55 2.52 -9.55
N HIS A 105 3.31 1.94 -8.64
CA HIS A 105 4.75 1.97 -8.76
C HIS A 105 5.27 0.55 -8.73
N LEU A 106 5.38 -0.02 -9.92
CA LEU A 106 6.22 -1.19 -10.15
C LEU A 106 7.65 -0.73 -9.92
N TYR A 107 8.12 -0.85 -8.68
CA TYR A 107 9.52 -0.58 -8.35
C TYR A 107 10.29 -1.88 -8.52
N HIS A 108 11.35 -1.85 -9.33
CA HIS A 108 12.38 -2.88 -9.34
C HIS A 108 13.53 -2.35 -8.49
N ILE A 109 13.94 -3.12 -7.49
CA ILE A 109 15.18 -2.89 -6.75
C ILE A 109 16.16 -3.91 -7.36
N ASP A 110 17.26 -3.42 -7.97
CA ASP A 110 18.35 -4.15 -8.67
C ASP A 110 18.34 -4.08 -10.22
N ASP A 111 19.31 -4.73 -10.88
CA ASP A 111 19.50 -4.77 -12.34
C ASP A 111 18.75 -5.95 -12.98
N TRP A 112 18.33 -5.78 -14.25
CA TRP A 112 17.52 -6.72 -15.04
C TRP A 112 18.12 -8.13 -15.22
#